data_AF-A1WTH8-F1
#
_entry.id   AF-A1WTH8-F1
#
_cell.length_a   1.000
_cell.length_b   1.000
_cell.length_c   1.000
_cell.angle_alpha   90.00
_cell.angle_beta   90.00
_cell.angle_gamma   90.00
#
_symmetry.space_group_name_H-M   'P 1'
#
loop_
_entity.id
_entity.type
_entity.pdbx_description
1 polymer ?
#
loop_
_entity_poly.entity_id
_entity_poly.type
_entity_poly.pdbx_seq_one_letter_code
_entity_poly.pdbx_strand_id
1 'polypeptide(L)'
;MSELSLTWLQDAYPIRSLELPKGAPGLSSADDLLAKLRSRVEADERVAYIATFDHYEHTASLPDGEIAAGIHDAKNLVFCVGRRLPMALAPAVRPRSIGVVTLDDRFVVSFMESPMPLANEIMTQWLHELAEEVKAEA
;
A
#
# COMPACT_ATOMS: atom_id res chain seq x y z
N MET A 1 -3.03 17.79 -7.73
CA MET A 1 -3.25 16.59 -6.91
C MET A 1 -3.55 15.43 -7.83
N SER A 2 -2.75 14.37 -7.85
CA SER A 2 -3.21 13.12 -8.48
C SER A 2 -4.38 12.60 -7.67
N GLU A 3 -5.51 12.36 -8.32
CA GLU A 3 -6.72 11.86 -7.66
C GLU A 3 -6.56 10.37 -7.37
N LEU A 4 -6.82 9.95 -6.13
CA LEU A 4 -6.88 8.53 -5.79
C LEU A 4 -8.21 7.97 -6.30
N SER A 5 -8.15 6.80 -6.94
CA SER A 5 -9.37 6.08 -7.33
C SER A 5 -9.90 5.26 -6.15
N LEU A 6 -11.23 5.15 -6.06
CA LEU A 6 -11.92 4.22 -5.16
C LEU A 6 -12.59 3.13 -5.99
N THR A 7 -12.27 1.87 -5.71
CA THR A 7 -12.85 0.70 -6.36
C THR A 7 -13.42 -0.25 -5.31
N TRP A 8 -14.60 -0.81 -5.58
CA TRP A 8 -15.19 -1.87 -4.75
C TRP A 8 -14.73 -3.23 -5.29
N LEU A 9 -13.68 -3.78 -4.69
CA LEU A 9 -13.17 -5.10 -5.06
C LEU A 9 -14.16 -6.17 -4.58
N GLN A 10 -14.59 -7.03 -5.50
CA GLN A 10 -15.61 -8.07 -5.25
C GLN A 10 -16.90 -7.52 -4.61
N ASP A 11 -17.31 -6.30 -4.97
CA ASP A 11 -18.50 -5.60 -4.44
C ASP A 11 -18.52 -5.44 -2.90
N ALA A 12 -17.40 -5.67 -2.21
CA ALA A 12 -17.34 -5.73 -0.75
C ALA A 12 -16.21 -4.90 -0.14
N TYR A 13 -15.06 -4.83 -0.81
CA TYR A 13 -13.85 -4.22 -0.24
C TYR A 13 -13.60 -2.84 -0.86
N PRO A 14 -13.72 -1.75 -0.10
CA PRO A 14 -13.43 -0.40 -0.59
C PRO A 14 -11.92 -0.20 -0.68
N ILE A 15 -11.37 -0.29 -1.89
CA ILE A 15 -9.94 -0.14 -2.17
C ILE A 15 -9.67 1.25 -2.71
N ARG A 16 -8.82 2.02 -2.01
CA ARG A 16 -8.19 3.22 -2.58
C ARG A 16 -6.91 2.84 -3.29
N SER A 17 -6.69 3.43 -4.45
CA SER A 17 -5.50 3.18 -5.26
C SER A 17 -4.94 4.42 -5.93
N LEU A 18 -3.63 4.37 -6.15
CA LEU A 18 -2.83 5.31 -6.91
C LEU A 18 -2.06 4.52 -7.98
N GLU A 19 -2.15 4.96 -9.22
CA GLU A 19 -1.28 4.48 -10.29
C GLU A 19 -0.14 5.47 -10.52
N LEU A 20 1.08 4.95 -10.61
CA LEU A 20 2.30 5.73 -10.85
C LEU A 20 3.00 5.19 -12.10
N PRO A 21 3.31 6.02 -13.11
CA PRO A 21 4.05 5.54 -14.28
C PRO A 21 5.46 5.11 -13.87
N LYS A 22 6.00 4.08 -14.53
CA LYS A 22 7.41 3.74 -14.41
C LYS A 22 8.28 4.82 -15.05
N GLY A 23 9.54 4.89 -14.60
CA GLY A 23 10.56 5.77 -15.20
C GLY A 23 10.64 7.16 -14.57
N ALA A 24 9.83 7.46 -13.55
CA ALA A 24 10.07 8.62 -12.71
C ALA A 24 11.42 8.46 -11.97
N PRO A 25 12.29 9.49 -11.96
CA PRO A 25 13.55 9.43 -11.23
C PRO A 25 13.34 9.07 -9.77
N GLY A 26 14.15 8.14 -9.23
CA GLY A 26 14.00 7.68 -7.85
C GLY A 26 12.92 6.62 -7.61
N LEU A 27 12.21 6.15 -8.65
CA LEU A 27 11.24 5.05 -8.59
C LEU A 27 11.53 3.98 -9.65
N SER A 28 12.40 3.03 -9.28
CA SER A 28 12.81 1.94 -10.17
C SER A 28 12.15 0.60 -9.83
N SER A 29 11.67 0.43 -8.60
CA SER A 29 11.15 -0.84 -8.09
C SER A 29 10.02 -0.66 -7.08
N ALA A 30 9.30 -1.77 -6.78
CA ALA A 30 8.37 -1.80 -5.66
C ALA A 30 9.07 -1.53 -4.32
N ASP A 31 10.33 -1.95 -4.18
CA ASP A 31 11.12 -1.73 -2.96
C ASP A 31 11.42 -0.24 -2.71
N ASP A 32 11.64 0.55 -3.76
CA ASP A 32 11.83 2.01 -3.63
C ASP A 32 10.55 2.67 -3.06
N LEU A 33 9.39 2.29 -3.60
CA LEU A 33 8.09 2.76 -3.13
C LEU A 33 7.81 2.34 -1.69
N LEU A 34 8.12 1.08 -1.36
CA LEU A 34 7.99 0.57 0.01
C LEU A 34 8.92 1.30 0.97
N ALA A 35 10.15 1.62 0.58
CA ALA A 35 11.08 2.38 1.41
C ALA A 35 10.55 3.79 1.69
N LYS A 36 10.03 4.49 0.66
CA LYS A 36 9.38 5.81 0.82
C LYS A 36 8.12 5.73 1.70
N LEU A 37 7.32 4.67 1.60
CA LEU A 37 6.13 4.50 2.46
C LEU A 37 6.52 4.10 3.89
N ARG A 38 7.53 3.26 4.05
CA ARG A 38 8.03 2.81 5.35
C ARG A 38 8.61 3.96 6.16
N SER A 39 9.35 4.88 5.55
CA SER A 39 9.86 6.06 6.26
C SER A 39 8.72 6.91 6.85
N ARG A 40 7.58 7.02 6.14
CA ARG A 40 6.38 7.70 6.64
C ARG A 40 5.73 6.94 7.81
N VAL A 41 5.68 5.61 7.73
CA VAL A 41 5.22 4.76 8.85
C VAL A 41 6.10 4.95 10.09
N GLU A 42 7.43 4.93 9.92
CA GLU A 42 8.38 5.04 11.02
C GLU A 42 8.46 6.45 11.62
N ALA A 43 8.12 7.49 10.84
CA ALA A 43 8.08 8.88 11.30
C ALA A 43 6.79 9.25 12.06
N ASP A 44 5.72 8.48 11.93
CA ASP A 44 4.43 8.76 12.58
C ASP A 44 4.29 8.01 13.92
N GLU A 45 4.42 8.72 15.04
CA GLU A 45 4.30 8.16 16.40
C GLU A 45 2.96 7.47 16.69
N ARG A 46 1.94 7.69 15.86
CA ARG A 46 0.61 7.05 15.98
C ARG A 46 0.56 5.69 15.30
N VAL A 47 1.64 5.30 14.61
CA VAL A 47 1.72 4.13 13.76
C VAL A 47 2.88 3.24 14.22
N ALA A 48 2.67 1.93 14.18
CA ALA A 48 3.70 0.93 14.41
C ALA A 48 3.92 0.12 13.14
N TYR A 49 5.15 0.12 12.62
CA TYR A 49 5.57 -0.85 11.60
C TYR A 49 5.51 -2.27 12.18
N ILE A 50 5.06 -3.23 11.36
CA ILE A 50 4.98 -4.64 11.75
C ILE A 50 5.87 -5.49 10.84
N ALA A 51 5.66 -5.41 9.52
CA ALA A 51 6.37 -6.24 8.56
C ALA A 51 6.28 -5.68 7.15
N THR A 52 7.18 -6.17 6.30
CA THR A 52 7.03 -6.15 4.84
C THR A 52 6.86 -7.60 4.41
N PHE A 53 5.84 -7.88 3.62
CA PHE A 53 5.57 -9.22 3.11
C PHE A 53 5.76 -9.24 1.59
N ASP A 54 6.65 -10.10 1.12
CA ASP A 54 6.84 -10.35 -0.31
C ASP A 54 5.75 -11.32 -0.79
N HIS A 55 4.65 -10.77 -1.27
CA HIS A 55 3.48 -11.54 -1.68
C HIS A 55 3.76 -12.28 -2.99
N TYR A 56 4.51 -11.64 -3.90
CA TYR A 56 4.89 -12.22 -5.17
C TYR A 56 5.77 -13.45 -4.97
N GLU A 57 6.87 -13.31 -4.22
CA GLU A 57 7.77 -14.43 -3.92
C GLU A 57 7.01 -15.55 -3.21
N HIS A 58 6.17 -15.20 -2.22
CA HIS A 58 5.34 -16.18 -1.54
C HIS A 58 4.48 -16.98 -2.53
N THR A 59 3.67 -16.32 -3.34
CA THR A 59 2.78 -16.99 -4.30
C THR A 59 3.57 -17.77 -5.33
N ALA A 60 4.66 -17.21 -5.88
CA ALA A 60 5.51 -17.87 -6.88
C ALA A 60 6.19 -19.14 -6.33
N SER A 61 6.43 -19.22 -5.02
CA SER A 61 7.04 -20.38 -4.38
C SER A 61 6.08 -21.56 -4.16
N LEU A 62 4.77 -21.35 -4.28
CA LEU A 62 3.76 -22.38 -4.05
C LEU A 62 3.68 -23.35 -5.26
N PRO A 63 3.53 -24.67 -5.03
CA PRO A 63 3.38 -25.64 -6.13
C PRO A 63 2.25 -25.32 -7.10
N ASP A 64 1.14 -24.80 -6.58
CA ASP A 64 -0.05 -24.40 -7.33
C ASP A 64 -0.25 -22.87 -7.30
N GLY A 65 0.85 -22.12 -7.17
CA GLY A 65 0.83 -20.66 -7.14
C GLY A 65 0.46 -20.07 -8.50
N GLU A 66 -0.60 -19.25 -8.54
CA GLU A 66 -1.02 -18.55 -9.75
C GLU A 66 -0.81 -17.04 -9.60
N ILE A 67 -0.06 -16.46 -10.55
CA ILE A 67 0.14 -15.01 -10.65
C ILE A 67 -0.39 -14.58 -12.03
N ALA A 68 -1.29 -13.60 -12.03
CA ALA A 68 -1.88 -13.09 -13.26
C ALA A 68 -0.78 -12.51 -14.18
N ALA A 69 -0.94 -12.74 -15.48
CA ALA A 69 -0.03 -12.18 -16.49
C ALA A 69 0.04 -10.64 -16.36
N GLY A 70 1.26 -10.10 -16.45
CA GLY A 70 1.53 -8.67 -16.29
C GLY A 70 1.81 -8.21 -14.86
N ILE A 71 1.64 -9.06 -13.85
CA ILE A 71 2.17 -8.80 -12.50
C ILE A 71 3.62 -9.28 -12.44
N HIS A 72 4.54 -8.35 -12.15
CA HIS A 72 5.99 -8.62 -12.10
C HIS A 72 6.54 -8.60 -10.68
N ASP A 73 5.87 -7.91 -9.77
CA ASP A 73 6.20 -7.85 -8.35
C ASP A 73 4.95 -7.42 -7.57
N ALA A 74 4.84 -7.85 -6.32
CA ALA A 74 3.70 -7.58 -5.44
C ALA A 74 4.11 -7.74 -3.98
N LYS A 75 4.05 -6.65 -3.22
CA LYS A 75 4.50 -6.64 -1.82
C LYS A 75 3.53 -5.87 -0.95
N ASN A 76 3.46 -6.21 0.32
CA ASN A 76 2.64 -5.53 1.31
C ASN A 76 3.51 -4.88 2.39
N LEU A 77 3.28 -3.58 2.65
CA LEU A 77 3.75 -2.91 3.85
C LEU A 77 2.67 -3.05 4.93
N VAL A 78 2.98 -3.73 6.04
CA VAL A 78 2.04 -4.03 7.12
C VAL A 78 2.35 -3.20 8.36
N PHE A 79 1.34 -2.51 8.88
CA PHE A 79 1.48 -1.57 10.01
C PHE A 79 0.16 -1.44 10.79
N CYS A 80 0.23 -1.01 12.04
CA CYS A 80 -0.97 -0.71 12.83
C CYS A 80 -1.06 0.79 13.07
N VAL A 81 -2.25 1.35 12.86
CA VAL A 81 -2.58 2.74 13.20
C VAL A 81 -3.48 2.74 14.42
N GLY A 82 -3.15 3.53 15.44
CA GLY A 82 -4.13 3.91 16.46
C GLY A 82 -3.59 4.03 17.87
N ARG A 83 -4.15 5.01 18.59
CA ARG A 83 -3.85 5.27 20.00
C ARG A 83 -4.77 4.53 20.97
N ARG A 84 -5.73 3.76 20.46
CA ARG A 84 -6.79 3.12 21.24
C ARG A 84 -7.14 1.74 20.72
N LEU A 85 -7.46 0.85 21.65
CA LEU A 85 -8.01 -0.49 21.41
C LEU A 85 -9.38 -0.58 22.12
N PRO A 86 -10.46 -0.07 21.50
CA PRO A 86 -11.73 0.17 22.20
C PRO A 86 -12.54 -1.10 22.49
N MET A 87 -12.25 -2.21 21.81
CA MET A 87 -12.96 -3.47 21.99
C MET A 87 -12.06 -4.66 21.67
N ALA A 88 -12.36 -5.82 22.26
CA ALA A 88 -11.60 -7.06 22.07
C ALA A 88 -11.63 -7.59 20.62
N LEU A 89 -12.64 -7.21 19.83
CA LEU A 89 -12.76 -7.60 18.42
C LEU A 89 -11.91 -6.74 17.47
N ALA A 90 -11.38 -5.60 17.93
CA ALA A 90 -10.62 -4.69 17.09
C ALA A 90 -9.38 -5.33 16.41
N PRO A 91 -8.64 -6.26 17.04
CA PRO A 91 -7.53 -6.96 16.38
C PRO A 91 -7.93 -7.81 15.18
N ALA A 92 -9.17 -8.30 15.09
CA ALA A 92 -9.61 -9.13 13.96
C ALA A 92 -9.70 -8.36 12.62
N VAL A 93 -9.81 -7.04 12.70
CA VAL A 93 -9.86 -6.13 11.54
C VAL A 93 -8.62 -5.23 11.50
N ARG A 94 -7.51 -5.69 12.09
CA ARG A 94 -6.18 -5.06 12.10
C ARG A 94 -5.15 -6.17 11.81
N PRO A 95 -3.92 -5.87 11.37
CA PRO A 95 -3.33 -4.56 11.06
C PRO A 95 -3.87 -3.92 9.78
N ARG A 96 -3.30 -2.77 9.37
CA ARG A 96 -3.48 -2.17 8.05
C ARG A 96 -2.34 -2.60 7.14
N SER A 97 -2.58 -2.50 5.85
CA SER A 97 -1.58 -2.77 4.83
C SER A 97 -1.74 -1.84 3.63
N ILE A 98 -0.60 -1.43 3.07
CA ILE A 98 -0.53 -0.85 1.73
C ILE A 98 0.13 -1.89 0.82
N GLY A 99 -0.54 -2.23 -0.29
CA GLY A 99 0.02 -3.07 -1.35
C GLY A 99 0.73 -2.22 -2.39
N VAL A 100 1.89 -2.68 -2.87
CA VAL A 100 2.62 -2.12 -4.00
C VAL A 100 2.78 -3.24 -5.03
N VAL A 101 2.25 -3.02 -6.23
CA VAL A 101 2.29 -3.98 -7.34
C VAL A 101 2.99 -3.36 -8.53
N THR A 102 3.92 -4.09 -9.13
CA THR A 102 4.60 -3.70 -10.37
C THR A 102 3.90 -4.35 -11.55
N LEU A 103 3.38 -3.53 -12.46
CA LEU A 103 2.84 -3.94 -13.76
C LEU A 103 3.85 -3.61 -14.87
N ASP A 104 3.50 -3.82 -16.14
CA ASP A 104 4.42 -3.57 -17.27
C ASP A 104 4.91 -2.12 -17.32
N ASP A 105 3.99 -1.17 -17.29
CA ASP A 105 4.23 0.26 -17.54
C ASP A 105 4.07 1.15 -16.29
N ARG A 106 3.55 0.59 -15.20
CA ARG A 106 3.19 1.35 -14.00
C ARG A 106 3.33 0.54 -12.71
N PHE A 107 3.26 1.26 -11.60
CA PHE A 107 3.04 0.71 -10.27
C PHE A 107 1.60 1.01 -9.83
N VAL A 108 1.01 0.07 -9.09
CA VAL A 108 -0.27 0.26 -8.40
C VAL A 108 -0.01 0.20 -6.90
N VAL A 109 -0.27 1.32 -6.21
CA VAL A 109 -0.19 1.44 -4.76
C VAL A 109 -1.60 1.50 -4.20
N SER A 110 -1.97 0.63 -3.27
CA SER A 110 -3.36 0.51 -2.82
C SER A 110 -3.51 0.15 -1.36
N PHE A 111 -4.65 0.52 -0.76
CA PHE A 111 -5.05 0.07 0.58
C PHE A 111 -6.56 -0.06 0.68
N MET A 112 -7.03 -0.93 1.56
CA MET A 112 -8.45 -1.03 1.89
C MET A 112 -8.82 0.01 2.94
N GLU A 113 -9.90 0.77 2.70
CA GLU A 113 -10.42 1.70 3.70
C GLU A 113 -10.77 0.94 5.00
N SER A 114 -10.38 1.54 6.10
CA SER A 114 -10.68 1.12 7.46
C SER A 114 -11.98 1.76 7.93
N PRO A 115 -12.74 1.13 8.85
CA PRO A 115 -13.84 1.81 9.55
C PRO A 115 -13.37 2.97 10.44
N MET A 116 -12.05 3.16 10.63
CA MET A 116 -11.46 4.28 11.38
C MET A 116 -11.01 5.40 10.42
N PRO A 117 -11.70 6.57 10.40
CA PRO A 117 -11.40 7.66 9.46
C PRO A 117 -9.95 8.13 9.50
N LEU A 118 -9.38 8.28 10.70
CA LEU A 118 -7.99 8.70 10.87
C LEU A 118 -6.99 7.77 10.16
N ALA A 119 -7.25 6.47 10.09
CA ALA A 119 -6.36 5.57 9.35
C ALA A 119 -6.42 5.84 7.84
N ASN A 120 -7.61 6.14 7.32
CA ASN A 120 -7.81 6.44 5.90
C ASN A 120 -7.20 7.78 5.54
N GLU A 121 -7.33 8.80 6.40
CA GLU A 121 -6.70 10.11 6.23
C GLU A 121 -5.18 9.99 6.14
N ILE A 122 -4.56 9.26 7.07
CA ILE A 122 -3.10 9.05 7.08
C ILE A 122 -2.63 8.35 5.80
N MET A 123 -3.25 7.22 5.44
CA MET A 123 -2.85 6.46 4.25
C MET A 123 -3.11 7.24 2.95
N THR A 124 -4.22 7.98 2.88
CA THR A 124 -4.54 8.87 1.75
C THR A 124 -3.50 9.98 1.60
N GLN A 125 -3.12 10.60 2.71
CA GLN A 125 -2.09 11.64 2.73
C GLN A 125 -0.75 11.11 2.25
N TRP A 126 -0.32 9.93 2.71
CA TRP A 126 0.92 9.31 2.26
C TRP A 126 0.93 9.01 0.76
N LEU A 127 -0.17 8.51 0.19
CA LEU A 127 -0.27 8.28 -1.25
C LEU A 127 -0.27 9.60 -2.03
N HIS A 128 -0.89 10.67 -1.52
CA HIS A 128 -0.82 11.99 -2.15
C HIS A 128 0.59 12.57 -2.15
N GLU A 129 1.29 12.52 -1.02
CA GLU A 129 2.69 12.95 -0.91
C GLU A 129 3.59 12.17 -1.86
N LEU A 130 3.40 10.85 -1.91
CA LEU A 130 4.12 9.99 -2.84
C LEU A 130 3.88 10.42 -4.29
N ALA A 131 2.63 10.70 -4.68
CA ALA A 131 2.29 11.15 -6.02
C ALA A 131 2.91 12.51 -6.39
N GLU A 132 3.00 13.44 -5.45
CA GLU A 132 3.61 14.75 -5.70
C GLU A 132 5.14 14.67 -5.73
N GLU A 133 5.78 13.80 -4.94
CA GLU A 133 7.21 13.50 -5.06
C GLU A 133 7.56 12.98 -6.46
N VAL A 134 6.79 12.02 -6.98
CA VAL A 134 6.98 11.47 -8.34
C VAL A 134 6.95 12.56 -9.40
N LYS A 135 6.03 13.53 -9.27
CA LYS A 135 5.90 14.64 -10.24
C LYS A 135 7.00 15.67 -10.12
N ALA A 136 7.46 15.97 -8.90
CA ALA A 136 8.54 16.92 -8.69
C ALA A 136 9.88 16.39 -9.21
N GLU A 137 10.03 15.06 -9.26
CA GLU A 137 11.22 14.37 -9.75
C GLU A 137 11.21 14.14 -11.28
N ALA A 138 10.07 14.32 -11.97
CA ALA A 138 9.88 14.09 -13.42
C ALA A 138 10.11 15.35 -14.28
#